data_AF-A0A8S1SEJ3-F1
#
_entry.id   AF-A0A8S1SEJ3-F1
#
_cell.length_a   1.000
_cell.length_b   1.000
_cell.length_c   1.000
_cell.angle_alpha   90.00
_cell.angle_beta   90.00
_cell.angle_gamma   90.00
#
_symmetry.space_group_name_H-M   'P 1'
#
loop_
_entity.id
_entity.type
_entity.pdbx_description
1 polymer ?
#
loop_
_entity_poly.entity_id
_entity_poly.type
_entity_poly.pdbx_seq_one_letter_code
_entity_poly.pdbx_strand_id
1 'polypeptide(L)'
;MIGNQNASNLVEIKHSNFIQNLGTQGVAIKSSNILLKLIHCNIISNIALTQGGGLYIQLKSKKIIISKTVIIYNKAQEGGGGIYYDQDNNLSTKTSVQTFIFFNQAEVYGNNLVENPSYLSLYINQKAMSAVESTMNNISTSILKISPYLVMEQGIKKQTEILMIPSTQVIDTYQIFFVNKAIYLTYIKSLNIYFKNSKGEILQNMYNSTCEVADFIVTKGKEEKQQSTSIQHLQYNIENNNFELNTLSFRLDPYQKETRSLEIQIFCKAQQSQNGLNYIIKATSFKCQLGEFYIEEGCQTCKSNQGFYSVTYDAIKCSIFDKTKFQNVTSNMINLQKGYWRPNYLSDATEECYKNTEFCLGGWQVGDSTCSQGHIGALCEMCDLYNIKGEGQFFRNQQNQNCVSCLNEESSILPFLFALFQQKILLSLELYYQFPYH
;
A
#
# COMPACT_ATOMS: atom_id res chain seq x y z
N MET A 1 12.13 -19.33 44.49
CA MET A 1 13.57 -19.43 44.82
C MET A 1 14.18 -18.04 44.79
N ILE A 2 14.78 -17.60 45.90
CA ILE A 2 15.41 -16.28 46.03
C ILE A 2 16.89 -16.52 46.36
N GLY A 3 17.80 -15.94 45.57
CA GLY A 3 19.23 -16.04 45.81
C GLY A 3 19.85 -14.72 46.25
N ASN A 4 20.97 -14.82 46.95
CA ASN A 4 21.82 -13.66 47.24
C ASN A 4 22.51 -13.20 45.95
N GLN A 5 22.54 -11.88 45.73
CA GLN A 5 23.18 -11.27 44.55
C GLN A 5 24.67 -11.60 44.47
N ASN A 6 25.34 -11.78 45.62
CA ASN A 6 26.79 -12.00 45.71
C ASN A 6 27.22 -13.48 45.57
N ALA A 7 26.28 -14.42 45.48
CA ALA A 7 26.59 -15.85 45.35
C ALA A 7 26.28 -16.37 43.94
N SER A 8 27.18 -17.20 43.40
CA SER A 8 27.03 -17.96 42.14
C SER A 8 26.06 -19.15 42.32
N ASN A 9 24.89 -18.89 42.91
CA ASN A 9 23.90 -19.93 43.17
C ASN A 9 23.25 -20.36 41.85
N LEU A 10 23.81 -21.41 41.25
CA LEU A 10 23.16 -22.20 40.21
C LEU A 10 22.10 -23.07 40.86
N VAL A 11 20.86 -22.93 40.40
CA VAL A 11 19.81 -23.90 40.68
C VAL A 11 19.45 -24.61 39.39
N GLU A 12 19.56 -25.93 39.41
CA GLU A 12 19.22 -26.79 38.28
C GLU A 12 18.01 -27.65 38.64
N ILE A 13 16.96 -27.56 37.82
CA ILE A 13 15.74 -28.37 37.93
C ILE A 13 15.65 -29.24 36.68
N LYS A 14 15.50 -30.55 36.89
CA LYS A 14 15.51 -31.55 35.82
C LYS A 14 14.32 -32.48 35.95
N HIS A 15 13.76 -32.93 34.83
CA HIS A 15 12.75 -34.00 34.77
C HIS A 15 11.57 -33.81 35.73
N SER A 16 11.11 -32.57 35.88
CA SER A 16 10.10 -32.18 36.87
C SER A 16 8.80 -31.76 36.21
N ASN A 17 7.67 -31.99 36.89
CA ASN A 17 6.34 -31.65 36.43
C ASN A 17 5.70 -30.63 37.37
N PHE A 18 5.26 -29.50 36.83
CA PHE A 18 4.52 -28.45 37.52
C PHE A 18 3.17 -28.27 36.80
N ILE A 19 2.13 -28.92 37.32
CA ILE A 19 0.85 -29.07 36.63
C ILE A 19 -0.29 -28.54 37.50
N GLN A 20 -1.17 -27.73 36.91
CA GLN A 20 -2.42 -27.28 37.54
C GLN A 20 -2.26 -26.58 38.90
N ASN A 21 -1.15 -25.88 39.09
CA ASN A 21 -0.96 -25.10 40.30
C ASN A 21 -1.70 -23.76 40.21
N LEU A 22 -2.16 -23.26 41.36
CA LEU A 22 -2.79 -21.94 41.52
C LEU A 22 -1.95 -21.10 42.49
N GLY A 23 -1.64 -19.86 42.13
CA GLY A 23 -0.86 -18.98 42.99
C GLY A 23 -0.87 -17.54 42.52
N THR A 24 -0.04 -16.69 43.13
CA THR A 24 0.00 -15.26 42.83
C THR A 24 0.90 -14.94 41.64
N GLN A 25 2.16 -15.38 41.66
CA GLN A 25 3.18 -15.11 40.64
C GLN A 25 4.12 -16.29 40.44
N GLY A 26 4.50 -16.59 39.20
CA GLY A 26 5.51 -17.61 38.90
C GLY A 26 5.15 -18.95 39.50
N VAL A 27 3.92 -19.41 39.27
CA VAL A 27 3.27 -20.43 40.10
C VAL A 27 3.99 -21.77 40.01
N ALA A 28 4.56 -22.12 38.86
CA ALA A 28 5.49 -23.23 38.80
C ALA A 28 6.83 -22.83 39.43
N ILE A 29 7.43 -21.75 38.93
CA ILE A 29 8.73 -21.27 39.43
C ILE A 29 8.79 -19.75 39.41
N LYS A 30 8.95 -19.17 40.60
CA LYS A 30 9.41 -17.80 40.80
C LYS A 30 10.91 -17.80 41.10
N SER A 31 11.68 -17.05 40.31
CA SER A 31 13.14 -16.97 40.41
C SER A 31 13.60 -15.53 40.53
N SER A 32 14.36 -15.22 41.58
CA SER A 32 14.92 -13.88 41.80
C SER A 32 16.43 -13.95 42.05
N ASN A 33 17.21 -13.27 41.21
CA ASN A 33 18.68 -13.13 41.33
C ASN A 33 19.47 -14.46 41.47
N ILE A 34 19.05 -15.52 40.77
CA ILE A 34 19.78 -16.80 40.68
C ILE A 34 20.05 -17.20 39.24
N LEU A 35 21.11 -17.99 39.02
CA LEU A 35 21.31 -18.67 37.73
C LEU A 35 20.38 -19.88 37.71
N LEU A 36 19.34 -19.85 36.89
CA LEU A 36 18.34 -20.92 36.81
C LEU A 36 18.56 -21.77 35.56
N LYS A 37 18.60 -23.10 35.72
CA LYS A 37 18.66 -24.05 34.61
C LYS A 37 17.50 -25.03 34.69
N LEU A 38 16.61 -25.00 33.70
CA LEU A 38 15.46 -25.89 33.56
C LEU A 38 15.71 -26.85 32.40
N ILE A 39 15.63 -28.15 32.65
CA ILE A 39 15.89 -29.18 31.63
C ILE A 39 14.82 -30.27 31.70
N HIS A 40 14.22 -30.63 30.56
CA HIS A 40 13.20 -31.69 30.51
C HIS A 40 12.06 -31.49 31.52
N CYS A 41 11.59 -30.26 31.69
CA CYS A 41 10.49 -29.97 32.60
C CYS A 41 9.17 -29.80 31.85
N ASN A 42 8.06 -30.07 32.54
CA ASN A 42 6.71 -29.80 32.04
C ASN A 42 6.05 -28.78 32.97
N ILE A 43 5.67 -27.62 32.43
CA ILE A 43 5.00 -26.54 33.15
C ILE A 43 3.66 -26.30 32.44
N ILE A 44 2.60 -26.90 32.97
CA ILE A 44 1.34 -27.08 32.24
C ILE A 44 0.15 -26.59 33.06
N SER A 45 -0.72 -25.78 32.46
CA SER A 45 -2.01 -25.38 33.04
C SER A 45 -1.93 -24.71 34.42
N ASN A 46 -0.84 -24.00 34.72
CA ASN A 46 -0.72 -23.23 35.96
C ASN A 46 -1.42 -21.88 35.82
N ILE A 47 -2.00 -21.37 36.91
CA ILE A 47 -2.77 -20.12 36.93
C ILE A 47 -2.17 -19.16 37.96
N ALA A 48 -1.57 -18.08 37.48
CA ALA A 48 -1.12 -16.95 38.29
C ALA A 48 -2.22 -15.88 38.37
N LEU A 49 -2.45 -15.35 39.57
CA LEU A 49 -3.34 -14.20 39.76
C LEU A 49 -2.76 -12.89 39.22
N THR A 50 -1.44 -12.77 39.05
CA THR A 50 -0.84 -11.55 38.48
C THR A 50 0.07 -11.87 37.30
N GLN A 51 1.29 -12.35 37.50
CA GLN A 51 2.32 -12.42 36.45
C GLN A 51 3.03 -13.77 36.41
N GLY A 52 3.42 -14.21 35.21
CA GLY A 52 4.23 -15.42 35.01
C GLY A 52 3.46 -16.69 35.36
N GLY A 53 2.43 -17.04 34.58
CA GLY A 53 1.55 -18.19 34.86
C GLY A 53 2.35 -19.47 35.10
N GLY A 54 3.35 -19.73 34.24
CA GLY A 54 4.38 -20.73 34.49
C GLY A 54 5.55 -20.17 35.31
N LEU A 55 6.30 -19.27 34.70
CA LEU A 55 7.57 -18.76 35.22
C LEU A 55 7.52 -17.25 35.47
N TYR A 56 7.96 -16.84 36.66
CA TYR A 56 8.26 -15.43 36.95
C TYR A 56 9.76 -15.29 37.22
N ILE A 57 10.42 -14.43 36.45
CA ILE A 57 11.87 -14.33 36.44
C ILE A 57 12.26 -12.88 36.65
N GLN A 58 12.87 -12.60 37.80
CA GLN A 58 13.43 -11.30 38.14
C GLN A 58 14.94 -11.44 38.30
N LEU A 59 15.66 -11.21 37.21
CA LEU A 59 17.11 -11.35 37.20
C LEU A 59 17.73 -9.97 37.08
N LYS A 60 18.38 -9.51 38.15
CA LYS A 60 19.44 -8.52 38.01
C LYS A 60 20.69 -9.29 37.56
N SER A 61 21.07 -9.10 36.29
CA SER A 61 22.33 -9.55 35.68
C SER A 61 22.67 -11.05 35.59
N LYS A 62 21.78 -11.98 35.98
CA LYS A 62 22.04 -13.43 35.88
C LYS A 62 21.31 -14.08 34.70
N LYS A 63 21.93 -15.15 34.15
CA LYS A 63 21.43 -15.89 32.99
C LYS A 63 20.41 -16.96 33.41
N ILE A 64 19.46 -17.26 32.55
CA ILE A 64 18.62 -18.45 32.65
C ILE A 64 18.93 -19.39 31.48
N ILE A 65 18.80 -20.70 31.67
CA ILE A 65 18.89 -21.67 30.60
C ILE A 65 17.67 -22.58 30.69
N ILE A 66 16.82 -22.54 29.68
CA ILE A 66 15.68 -23.44 29.51
C ILE A 66 16.01 -24.35 28.33
N SER A 67 15.97 -25.66 28.54
CA SER A 67 16.20 -26.62 27.47
C SER A 67 15.24 -27.79 27.53
N LYS A 68 14.78 -28.23 26.35
CA LYS A 68 13.91 -29.40 26.19
C LYS A 68 12.70 -29.39 27.13
N THR A 69 12.15 -28.21 27.38
CA THR A 69 11.08 -27.98 28.38
C THR A 69 9.81 -27.56 27.67
N VAL A 70 8.66 -27.95 28.20
CA VAL A 70 7.33 -27.63 27.67
C VAL A 70 6.62 -26.69 28.64
N ILE A 71 6.18 -25.53 28.15
CA ILE A 71 5.47 -24.48 28.90
C ILE A 71 4.19 -24.15 28.13
N ILE A 72 3.08 -24.77 28.50
CA ILE A 72 1.82 -24.66 27.74
C ILE A 72 0.59 -24.49 28.63
N TYR A 73 -0.44 -23.83 28.07
CA TYR A 73 -1.74 -23.63 28.72
C TYR A 73 -1.71 -22.91 30.07
N ASN A 74 -0.61 -22.22 30.40
CA ASN A 74 -0.53 -21.44 31.62
C ASN A 74 -1.23 -20.10 31.44
N LYS A 75 -1.80 -19.57 32.53
CA LYS A 75 -2.58 -18.33 32.53
C LYS A 75 -2.05 -17.34 33.56
N ALA A 76 -2.06 -16.06 33.22
CA ALA A 76 -1.77 -14.95 34.12
C ALA A 76 -2.78 -13.81 33.87
N GLN A 77 -3.05 -12.97 34.87
CA GLN A 77 -3.92 -11.81 34.67
C GLN A 77 -3.17 -10.71 33.90
N GLU A 78 -2.05 -10.23 34.44
CA GLU A 78 -1.34 -9.07 33.90
C GLU A 78 -0.39 -9.46 32.75
N GLY A 79 0.46 -10.48 32.88
CA GLY A 79 1.43 -10.75 31.82
C GLY A 79 2.17 -12.07 31.90
N GLY A 80 2.61 -12.54 30.74
CA GLY A 80 3.50 -13.68 30.62
C GLY A 80 2.80 -14.95 31.07
N GLY A 81 1.67 -15.29 30.44
CA GLY A 81 0.94 -16.52 30.74
C GLY A 81 1.88 -17.71 30.85
N GLY A 82 2.86 -17.81 29.95
CA GLY A 82 3.98 -18.76 30.05
C GLY A 82 5.09 -18.23 30.96
N ILE A 83 5.81 -17.21 30.49
CA ILE A 83 6.98 -16.63 31.15
C ILE A 83 6.84 -15.11 31.26
N TYR A 84 7.12 -14.57 32.43
CA TYR A 84 7.27 -13.13 32.67
C TYR A 84 8.70 -12.81 33.11
N TYR A 85 9.40 -11.96 32.35
CA TYR A 85 10.66 -11.33 32.75
C TYR A 85 10.43 -9.94 33.30
N ASP A 86 10.77 -9.79 34.57
CA ASP A 86 10.81 -8.53 35.28
C ASP A 86 12.24 -7.95 35.14
N GLN A 87 12.40 -6.92 34.29
CA GLN A 87 13.61 -6.10 33.98
C GLN A 87 14.29 -6.36 32.61
N ASP A 88 15.37 -5.62 32.32
CA ASP A 88 16.21 -5.56 31.10
C ASP A 88 16.92 -6.88 30.72
N ASN A 89 16.21 -8.00 30.71
CA ASN A 89 16.73 -9.27 30.25
C ASN A 89 15.79 -9.90 29.23
N ASN A 90 16.39 -10.42 28.17
CA ASN A 90 15.70 -11.10 27.08
C ASN A 90 16.10 -12.57 27.03
N LEU A 91 15.15 -13.44 26.68
CA LEU A 91 15.36 -14.85 26.46
C LEU A 91 16.10 -15.06 25.12
N SER A 92 17.43 -15.13 25.18
CA SER A 92 18.22 -15.43 23.98
C SER A 92 17.88 -16.82 23.39
N THR A 93 18.14 -17.02 22.10
CA THR A 93 18.04 -18.34 21.44
C THR A 93 19.00 -19.37 22.05
N LYS A 94 20.15 -18.92 22.56
CA LYS A 94 21.13 -19.77 23.28
C LYS A 94 20.61 -20.23 24.66
N THR A 95 19.60 -19.57 25.20
CA THR A 95 19.02 -19.85 26.51
C THR A 95 17.68 -20.56 26.44
N SER A 96 17.15 -20.85 25.24
CA SER A 96 15.91 -21.60 25.04
C SER A 96 16.06 -22.64 23.93
N VAL A 97 16.76 -23.75 24.23
CA VAL A 97 17.05 -24.80 23.23
C VAL A 97 15.95 -25.86 23.26
N GLN A 98 15.31 -26.13 22.12
CA GLN A 98 14.25 -27.16 22.01
C GLN A 98 13.12 -26.99 23.06
N THR A 99 12.79 -25.74 23.40
CA THR A 99 11.76 -25.42 24.39
C THR A 99 10.50 -24.97 23.68
N PHE A 100 9.35 -25.47 24.13
CA PHE A 100 8.04 -25.16 23.58
C PHE A 100 7.31 -24.22 24.54
N ILE A 101 6.98 -23.00 24.09
CA ILE A 101 6.24 -22.00 24.88
C ILE A 101 5.04 -21.56 24.04
N PHE A 102 3.90 -22.23 24.20
CA PHE A 102 2.75 -22.05 23.32
C PHE A 102 1.43 -22.14 24.10
N PHE A 103 0.37 -21.55 23.53
CA PHE A 103 -0.98 -21.62 24.09
C PHE A 103 -1.11 -21.14 25.53
N ASN A 104 -0.19 -20.30 25.99
CA ASN A 104 -0.35 -19.60 27.25
C ASN A 104 -1.15 -18.31 27.02
N GLN A 105 -1.76 -17.78 28.08
CA GLN A 105 -2.66 -16.63 27.97
C GLN A 105 -2.38 -15.61 29.07
N ALA A 106 -2.35 -14.33 28.70
CA ALA A 106 -2.45 -13.22 29.64
C ALA A 106 -3.38 -12.14 29.12
N GLU A 107 -3.90 -11.28 30.01
CA GLU A 107 -4.88 -10.26 29.63
C GLU A 107 -4.23 -8.93 29.22
N VAL A 108 -3.04 -8.59 29.75
CA VAL A 108 -2.47 -7.24 29.57
C VAL A 108 -1.22 -7.19 28.68
N TYR A 109 -0.10 -7.83 29.03
CA TYR A 109 1.19 -7.52 28.38
C TYR A 109 1.64 -8.51 27.28
N GLY A 110 1.22 -9.76 27.34
CA GLY A 110 1.62 -10.80 26.38
C GLY A 110 1.37 -12.23 26.83
N ASN A 111 1.04 -13.09 25.86
CA ASN A 111 0.54 -14.45 26.11
C ASN A 111 1.62 -15.45 26.55
N ASN A 112 2.63 -15.69 25.73
CA ASN A 112 3.63 -16.72 26.03
C ASN A 112 4.83 -16.15 26.76
N LEU A 113 5.37 -15.02 26.29
CA LEU A 113 6.56 -14.41 26.85
C LEU A 113 6.40 -12.89 26.96
N VAL A 114 6.56 -12.37 28.17
CA VAL A 114 6.75 -10.93 28.40
C VAL A 114 8.20 -10.70 28.81
N GLU A 115 8.86 -9.79 28.11
CA GLU A 115 10.23 -9.32 28.33
C GLU A 115 10.38 -7.96 27.66
N ASN A 116 11.56 -7.33 27.79
CA ASN A 116 11.82 -6.08 27.09
C ASN A 116 11.84 -6.30 25.56
N PRO A 117 11.37 -5.31 24.78
CA PRO A 117 11.41 -5.41 23.33
C PRO A 117 12.81 -5.74 22.82
N SER A 118 12.88 -6.70 21.91
CA SER A 118 14.15 -7.19 21.37
C SER A 118 14.39 -6.72 19.94
N TYR A 119 13.34 -6.41 19.19
CA TYR A 119 13.40 -5.81 17.86
C TYR A 119 12.06 -5.14 17.51
N LEU A 120 12.09 -4.35 16.43
CA LEU A 120 10.93 -3.66 15.88
C LEU A 120 10.42 -4.41 14.65
N SER A 121 9.12 -4.37 14.43
CA SER A 121 8.51 -4.95 13.24
C SER A 121 7.61 -3.96 12.54
N LEU A 122 7.81 -3.82 11.23
CA LEU A 122 6.97 -3.00 10.36
C LEU A 122 5.81 -3.83 9.82
N TYR A 123 4.62 -3.24 9.82
CA TYR A 123 3.44 -3.78 9.17
C TYR A 123 2.96 -2.78 8.12
N ILE A 124 2.79 -3.27 6.89
CA ILE A 124 2.19 -2.50 5.78
C ILE A 124 0.88 -3.17 5.43
N ASN A 125 -0.23 -2.42 5.43
CA ASN A 125 -1.57 -2.93 5.16
C ASN A 125 -1.90 -4.19 5.98
N GLN A 126 -1.64 -4.14 7.29
CA GLN A 126 -1.81 -5.25 8.26
C GLN A 126 -0.94 -6.49 8.01
N LYS A 127 -0.01 -6.44 7.04
CA LYS A 127 0.93 -7.53 6.75
C LYS A 127 2.30 -7.24 7.37
N ALA A 128 2.78 -8.17 8.18
CA ALA A 128 4.14 -8.11 8.72
C ALA A 128 5.17 -8.14 7.58
N MET A 129 6.12 -7.20 7.62
CA MET A 129 7.20 -7.11 6.65
C MET A 129 8.42 -7.88 7.12
N SER A 130 9.12 -8.50 6.18
CA SER A 130 10.40 -9.16 6.43
C SER A 130 11.48 -8.10 6.72
N ALA A 131 12.38 -8.40 7.66
CA ALA A 131 13.52 -7.55 7.97
C ALA A 131 14.79 -8.37 8.09
N VAL A 132 15.93 -7.71 7.88
CA VAL A 132 17.26 -8.24 8.21
C VAL A 132 17.69 -7.59 9.52
N GLU A 133 17.96 -8.41 10.52
CA GLU A 133 18.47 -7.92 11.81
C GLU A 133 19.98 -7.68 11.74
N SER A 134 20.40 -6.53 12.25
CA SER A 134 21.79 -6.12 12.36
C SER A 134 22.03 -5.41 13.69
N THR A 135 23.29 -5.26 14.09
CA THR A 135 23.68 -4.41 15.22
C THR A 135 24.53 -3.26 14.69
N MET A 136 24.06 -2.03 14.86
CA MET A 136 24.76 -0.83 14.42
C MET A 136 24.92 0.11 15.60
N ASN A 137 26.15 0.52 15.91
CA ASN A 137 26.47 1.35 17.08
C ASN A 137 25.91 0.78 18.40
N ASN A 138 26.00 -0.54 18.59
CA ASN A 138 25.42 -1.29 19.71
C ASN A 138 23.89 -1.23 19.83
N ILE A 139 23.19 -0.73 18.82
CA ILE A 139 21.73 -0.69 18.76
C ILE A 139 21.24 -1.81 17.84
N SER A 140 20.29 -2.61 18.34
CA SER A 140 19.59 -3.59 17.51
C SER A 140 18.80 -2.86 16.43
N THR A 141 19.09 -3.18 15.18
CA THR A 141 18.50 -2.52 14.02
C THR A 141 17.90 -3.53 13.06
N SER A 142 16.60 -3.36 12.79
CA SER A 142 15.88 -4.13 11.79
C SER A 142 15.83 -3.34 10.47
N ILE A 143 16.27 -3.94 9.37
CA ILE A 143 16.31 -3.29 8.06
C ILE A 143 15.26 -3.92 7.15
N LEU A 144 14.34 -3.12 6.62
CA LEU A 144 13.26 -3.59 5.75
C LEU A 144 13.81 -4.36 4.55
N LYS A 145 13.26 -5.57 4.33
CA LYS A 145 13.51 -6.40 3.16
C LYS A 145 12.22 -6.61 2.39
N ILE A 146 12.15 -6.06 1.19
CA ILE A 146 11.02 -6.22 0.28
C ILE A 146 11.40 -7.20 -0.82
N SER A 147 10.53 -8.18 -1.06
CA SER A 147 10.60 -9.00 -2.28
C SER A 147 10.04 -8.22 -3.46
N PRO A 148 10.52 -8.46 -4.70
CA PRO A 148 10.04 -7.76 -5.88
C PRO A 148 8.51 -7.78 -5.98
N TYR A 149 7.92 -6.62 -6.21
CA TYR A 149 6.47 -6.45 -6.35
C TYR A 149 6.14 -5.46 -7.46
N LEU A 150 4.89 -5.50 -7.93
CA LEU A 150 4.39 -4.64 -8.99
C LEU A 150 3.73 -3.39 -8.39
N VAL A 151 4.06 -2.24 -8.95
CA VAL A 151 3.42 -0.95 -8.69
C VAL A 151 2.92 -0.33 -9.99
N MET A 152 1.97 0.59 -9.86
CA MET A 152 1.49 1.42 -10.96
C MET A 152 2.06 2.82 -10.78
N GLU A 153 2.79 3.31 -11.78
CA GLU A 153 3.35 4.66 -11.83
C GLU A 153 2.97 5.28 -13.17
N GLN A 154 2.23 6.39 -13.15
CA GLN A 154 1.78 7.08 -14.37
C GLN A 154 1.11 6.15 -15.41
N GLY A 155 0.28 5.21 -14.94
CA GLY A 155 -0.43 4.24 -15.80
C GLY A 155 0.42 3.06 -16.29
N ILE A 156 1.71 3.01 -15.94
CA ILE A 156 2.63 1.95 -16.33
C ILE A 156 2.85 0.99 -15.16
N LYS A 157 2.80 -0.32 -15.42
CA LYS A 157 3.18 -1.36 -14.46
C LYS A 157 4.70 -1.41 -14.36
N LYS A 158 5.23 -1.27 -13.15
CA LYS A 158 6.67 -1.30 -12.86
C LYS A 158 6.95 -2.31 -11.77
N GLN A 159 8.01 -3.09 -11.91
CA GLN A 159 8.50 -3.99 -10.87
C GLN A 159 9.55 -3.26 -10.04
N THR A 160 9.48 -3.38 -8.71
CA THR A 160 10.44 -2.76 -7.79
C THR A 160 10.67 -3.64 -6.56
N GLU A 161 11.84 -3.47 -5.94
CA GLU A 161 12.24 -4.12 -4.68
C GLU A 161 12.39 -3.11 -3.55
N ILE A 162 12.03 -1.85 -3.79
CA ILE A 162 12.11 -0.73 -2.85
C ILE A 162 10.70 -0.26 -2.51
N LEU A 163 10.47 0.20 -1.28
CA LEU A 163 9.17 0.73 -0.88
C LEU A 163 8.90 2.02 -1.68
N MET A 164 7.80 2.06 -2.41
CA MET A 164 7.35 3.31 -3.03
C MET A 164 6.54 4.10 -2.00
N ILE A 165 6.73 5.41 -1.91
CA ILE A 165 5.93 6.30 -1.04
C ILE A 165 5.58 7.58 -1.80
N PRO A 166 4.54 8.34 -1.42
CA PRO A 166 4.33 9.66 -1.98
C PRO A 166 5.45 10.63 -1.58
N SER A 167 5.77 11.59 -2.47
CA SER A 167 6.61 12.75 -2.11
C SER A 167 5.72 13.92 -1.69
N THR A 168 6.03 14.52 -0.54
CA THR A 168 5.37 15.69 0.06
C THR A 168 3.87 15.56 0.34
N GLN A 169 3.33 14.35 0.27
CA GLN A 169 1.94 14.06 0.65
C GLN A 169 1.92 13.08 1.82
N VAL A 170 0.84 13.11 2.58
CA VAL A 170 0.64 12.24 3.74
C VAL A 170 0.33 10.81 3.27
N ILE A 171 0.97 9.81 3.88
CA ILE A 171 0.95 8.41 3.43
C ILE A 171 -0.47 7.82 3.38
N ASP A 172 -1.29 8.01 4.42
CA ASP A 172 -2.62 7.40 4.52
C ASP A 172 -3.68 8.02 3.59
N THR A 173 -3.54 9.31 3.29
CA THR A 173 -4.42 10.02 2.35
C THR A 173 -4.04 9.79 0.89
N TYR A 174 -2.84 9.26 0.62
CA TYR A 174 -2.36 9.09 -0.74
C TYR A 174 -3.10 7.96 -1.48
N GLN A 175 -3.55 8.30 -2.69
CA GLN A 175 -4.29 7.41 -3.56
C GLN A 175 -3.65 7.39 -4.95
N ILE A 176 -3.60 6.21 -5.56
CA ILE A 176 -3.15 6.05 -6.94
C ILE A 176 -4.35 6.13 -7.88
N PHE A 177 -4.28 7.00 -8.88
CA PHE A 177 -5.31 7.16 -9.89
C PHE A 177 -5.15 6.19 -11.07
N PHE A 178 -6.22 5.47 -11.39
CA PHE A 178 -6.29 4.55 -12.52
C PHE A 178 -7.11 5.14 -13.66
N VAL A 179 -6.42 5.72 -14.64
CA VAL A 179 -7.01 6.44 -15.79
C VAL A 179 -8.10 5.63 -16.49
N ASN A 180 -7.81 4.38 -16.86
CA ASN A 180 -8.72 3.54 -17.64
C ASN A 180 -10.06 3.24 -16.94
N LYS A 181 -10.09 3.34 -15.61
CA LYS A 181 -11.28 3.07 -14.80
C LYS A 181 -11.85 4.34 -14.16
N ALA A 182 -11.14 5.46 -14.23
CA ALA A 182 -11.44 6.68 -13.51
C ALA A 182 -11.67 6.46 -11.99
N ILE A 183 -10.85 5.59 -11.36
CA ILE A 183 -10.95 5.30 -9.92
C ILE A 183 -9.65 5.60 -9.19
N TYR A 184 -9.78 5.90 -7.89
CA TYR A 184 -8.68 6.02 -6.96
C TYR A 184 -8.58 4.77 -6.07
N LEU A 185 -7.35 4.30 -5.83
CA LEU A 185 -7.07 3.22 -4.89
C LEU A 185 -6.07 3.69 -3.83
N THR A 186 -6.41 3.55 -2.56
CA THR A 186 -5.47 3.75 -1.46
C THR A 186 -4.33 2.75 -1.56
N TYR A 187 -3.09 3.26 -1.58
CA TYR A 187 -1.90 2.44 -1.74
C TYR A 187 -1.45 1.82 -0.40
N ILE A 188 -1.21 2.68 0.61
CA ILE A 188 -0.90 2.26 1.98
C ILE A 188 -2.05 2.73 2.87
N LYS A 189 -2.87 1.78 3.33
CA LYS A 189 -3.96 2.00 4.30
C LYS A 189 -3.45 2.07 5.73
N SER A 190 -2.36 1.37 6.04
CA SER A 190 -1.76 1.33 7.37
C SER A 190 -0.26 1.06 7.30
N LEU A 191 0.53 1.81 8.04
CA LEU A 191 1.98 1.71 8.18
C LEU A 191 2.31 1.85 9.66
N ASN A 192 2.53 0.71 10.32
CA ASN A 192 2.63 0.66 11.78
C ASN A 192 3.91 -0.05 12.21
N ILE A 193 4.52 0.42 13.29
CA ILE A 193 5.65 -0.22 13.96
C ILE A 193 5.17 -0.84 15.28
N TYR A 194 5.59 -2.09 15.52
CA TYR A 194 5.28 -2.82 16.75
C TYR A 194 6.58 -3.25 17.44
N PHE A 195 6.56 -3.20 18.78
CA PHE A 195 7.56 -3.87 19.59
C PHE A 195 7.32 -5.38 19.58
N LYS A 196 8.41 -6.14 19.43
CA LYS A 196 8.38 -7.60 19.53
C LYS A 196 9.38 -8.16 20.52
N ASN A 197 8.98 -9.23 21.19
CA ASN A 197 9.89 -10.02 22.02
C ASN A 197 10.78 -10.94 21.16
N SER A 198 11.71 -11.64 21.81
CA SER A 198 12.68 -12.56 21.19
C SER A 198 12.04 -13.76 20.50
N LYS A 199 10.74 -14.01 20.73
CA LYS A 199 9.94 -15.05 20.06
C LYS A 199 9.06 -14.50 18.94
N GLY A 200 9.08 -13.18 18.73
CA GLY A 200 8.33 -12.51 17.68
C GLY A 200 6.86 -12.27 17.97
N GLU A 201 6.48 -12.34 19.24
CA GLU A 201 5.16 -11.92 19.70
C GLU A 201 5.14 -10.40 19.82
N ILE A 202 4.00 -9.80 19.47
CA ILE A 202 3.76 -8.38 19.67
C ILE A 202 3.59 -8.13 21.17
N LEU A 203 4.35 -7.16 21.69
CA LEU A 203 4.22 -6.70 23.06
C LEU A 203 3.11 -5.65 23.15
N GLN A 204 2.25 -5.80 24.15
CA GLN A 204 1.09 -4.94 24.36
C GLN A 204 1.33 -4.00 25.54
N ASN A 205 0.54 -2.92 25.61
CA ASN A 205 0.50 -2.03 26.78
C ASN A 205 1.86 -1.40 27.14
N MET A 206 2.62 -0.99 26.12
CA MET A 206 3.93 -0.34 26.27
C MET A 206 3.78 1.18 26.53
N TYR A 207 3.11 1.54 27.62
CA TYR A 207 2.85 2.93 28.03
C TYR A 207 4.10 3.82 27.97
N ASN A 208 3.91 5.10 27.63
CA ASN A 208 4.96 6.13 27.55
C ASN A 208 6.16 5.78 26.65
N SER A 209 6.04 4.76 25.80
CA SER A 209 7.05 4.47 24.80
C SER A 209 6.94 5.48 23.66
N THR A 210 8.08 5.85 23.09
CA THR A 210 8.17 6.85 22.03
C THR A 210 9.02 6.35 20.88
N CYS A 211 8.77 6.86 19.69
CA CYS A 211 9.68 6.71 18.55
C CYS A 211 10.04 8.08 17.97
N GLU A 212 11.27 8.18 17.48
CA GLU A 212 11.76 9.31 16.69
C GLU A 212 11.94 8.83 15.26
N VAL A 213 11.39 9.57 14.30
CA VAL A 213 11.49 9.29 12.88
C VAL A 213 12.32 10.38 12.23
N ALA A 214 13.41 9.98 11.59
CA ALA A 214 14.29 10.86 10.82
C ALA A 214 14.46 10.30 9.41
N ASP A 215 14.51 11.17 8.42
CA ASP A 215 14.72 10.78 7.03
C ASP A 215 16.00 11.39 6.44
N PHE A 216 16.65 10.60 5.59
CA PHE A 216 17.93 10.92 4.97
C PHE A 216 17.86 10.64 3.48
N ILE A 217 18.38 11.56 2.67
CA ILE A 217 18.60 11.30 1.25
C ILE A 217 19.98 10.63 1.11
N VAL A 218 19.97 9.41 0.58
CA VAL A 218 21.17 8.60 0.37
C VAL A 218 21.47 8.52 -1.13
N THR A 219 22.68 8.92 -1.54
CA THR A 219 23.13 8.82 -2.93
C THR A 219 24.03 7.60 -3.12
N LYS A 220 23.64 6.68 -4.01
CA LYS A 220 24.40 5.47 -4.36
C LYS A 220 25.83 5.83 -4.79
N GLY A 221 26.80 5.18 -4.16
CA GLY A 221 28.23 5.40 -4.43
C GLY A 221 28.87 6.53 -3.62
N LYS A 222 28.10 7.21 -2.75
CA LYS A 222 28.63 8.15 -1.76
C LYS A 222 28.12 7.77 -0.37
N GLU A 223 28.98 7.90 0.65
CA GLU A 223 28.57 7.74 2.06
C GLU A 223 27.87 8.99 2.63
N GLU A 224 27.80 10.07 1.84
CA GLU A 224 27.14 11.31 2.23
C GLU A 224 25.64 11.09 2.43
N LYS A 225 25.18 11.25 3.67
CA LYS A 225 23.76 11.32 4.04
C LYS A 225 23.39 12.78 4.22
N GLN A 226 22.48 13.29 3.40
CA GLN A 226 21.89 14.60 3.63
C GLN A 226 20.65 14.41 4.50
N GLN A 227 20.73 14.84 5.75
CA GLN A 227 19.63 14.74 6.70
C GLN A 227 18.55 15.78 6.38
N SER A 228 17.29 15.36 6.41
CA SER A 228 16.14 16.27 6.42
C SER A 228 16.02 17.00 7.76
N THR A 229 15.65 18.27 7.76
CA THR A 229 15.72 19.16 8.94
C THR A 229 14.72 18.83 10.05
N SER A 230 13.71 17.96 9.85
CA SER A 230 12.67 17.69 10.85
C SER A 230 12.71 16.25 11.38
N ILE A 231 13.00 16.09 12.68
CA ILE A 231 12.74 14.84 13.41
C ILE A 231 11.27 14.85 13.85
N GLN A 232 10.56 13.76 13.59
CA GLN A 232 9.16 13.58 13.98
C GLN A 232 9.07 12.66 15.19
N HIS A 233 8.27 13.03 16.19
CA HIS A 233 8.08 12.25 17.41
C HIS A 233 6.72 11.52 17.38
N LEU A 234 6.74 10.21 17.56
CA LEU A 234 5.56 9.36 17.62
C LEU A 234 5.33 8.88 19.05
N GLN A 235 4.06 8.89 19.46
CA GLN A 235 3.60 8.33 20.73
C GLN A 235 3.02 6.93 20.49
N TYR A 236 3.18 6.05 21.48
CA TYR A 236 2.60 4.71 21.42
C TYR A 236 1.08 4.77 21.54
N ASN A 237 0.38 4.20 20.56
CA ASN A 237 -1.06 4.00 20.59
C ASN A 237 -1.38 2.74 21.40
N ILE A 238 -2.00 2.91 22.57
CA ILE A 238 -2.35 1.81 23.48
C ILE A 238 -3.49 0.96 22.91
N GLU A 239 -4.48 1.58 22.25
CA GLU A 239 -5.63 0.87 21.68
C GLU A 239 -5.19 -0.10 20.58
N ASN A 240 -4.26 0.36 19.72
CA ASN A 240 -3.76 -0.41 18.59
C ASN A 240 -2.43 -1.14 18.87
N ASN A 241 -1.86 -0.95 20.06
CA ASN A 241 -0.56 -1.48 20.50
C ASN A 241 0.61 -1.20 19.53
N ASN A 242 0.67 0.00 18.94
CA ASN A 242 1.64 0.31 17.89
C ASN A 242 2.04 1.79 17.85
N PHE A 243 3.01 2.10 16.98
CA PHE A 243 3.28 3.46 16.52
C PHE A 243 2.77 3.60 15.10
N GLU A 244 1.97 4.64 14.84
CA GLU A 244 1.37 4.90 13.53
C GLU A 244 2.26 5.86 12.74
N LEU A 245 2.65 5.46 11.53
CA LEU A 245 3.45 6.27 10.60
C LEU A 245 2.58 6.83 9.45
N ASN A 246 1.27 6.60 9.53
CA ASN A 246 0.27 6.94 8.52
C ASN A 246 0.23 8.44 8.20
N THR A 247 0.37 9.26 9.23
CA THR A 247 0.25 10.72 9.14
C THR A 247 1.55 11.40 8.72
N LEU A 248 2.61 10.63 8.46
CA LEU A 248 3.90 11.19 8.05
C LEU A 248 3.90 11.50 6.55
N SER A 249 4.69 12.50 6.19
CA SER A 249 4.99 12.87 4.81
C SER A 249 6.49 13.02 4.66
N PHE A 250 7.05 12.49 3.58
CA PHE A 250 8.47 12.55 3.28
C PHE A 250 8.73 13.31 2.00
N ARG A 251 9.87 13.99 1.91
CA ARG A 251 10.27 14.73 0.70
C ARG A 251 11.38 13.97 -0.03
N LEU A 252 11.10 13.58 -1.26
CA LEU A 252 12.08 12.99 -2.15
C LEU A 252 11.73 13.35 -3.60
N ASP A 253 12.67 13.98 -4.31
CA ASP A 253 12.49 14.33 -5.72
C ASP A 253 12.19 13.07 -6.56
N PRO A 254 10.97 12.93 -7.11
CA PRO A 254 10.58 11.74 -7.85
C PRO A 254 11.15 11.70 -9.28
N TYR A 255 11.80 12.78 -9.73
CA TYR A 255 12.38 12.91 -11.07
C TYR A 255 13.90 12.86 -11.08
N GLN A 256 14.55 12.80 -9.91
CA GLN A 256 15.97 12.58 -9.83
C GLN A 256 16.38 11.18 -10.30
N LYS A 257 17.59 11.07 -10.85
CA LYS A 257 18.16 9.81 -11.36
C LYS A 257 18.15 8.73 -10.27
N GLU A 258 18.06 7.46 -10.69
CA GLU A 258 17.99 6.23 -9.87
C GLU A 258 19.12 6.02 -8.83
N THR A 259 20.01 6.99 -8.66
CA THR A 259 21.08 6.97 -7.67
C THR A 259 20.62 7.48 -6.31
N ARG A 260 19.48 8.13 -6.16
CA ARG A 260 19.00 8.64 -4.87
C ARG A 260 17.86 7.79 -4.30
N SER A 261 17.92 7.54 -3.00
CA SER A 261 16.88 6.84 -2.24
C SER A 261 16.67 7.52 -0.90
N LEU A 262 15.46 7.43 -0.37
CA LEU A 262 15.14 7.86 0.98
C LEU A 262 15.47 6.73 1.96
N GLU A 263 16.18 7.05 3.03
CA GLU A 263 16.37 6.18 4.18
C GLU A 263 15.62 6.78 5.38
N ILE A 264 14.53 6.14 5.79
CA ILE A 264 13.76 6.51 6.97
C ILE A 264 14.26 5.67 8.14
N GLN A 265 14.80 6.31 9.16
CA GLN A 265 15.26 5.69 10.39
C GLN A 265 14.26 5.96 11.51
N ILE A 266 13.86 4.91 12.20
CA ILE A 266 12.86 4.94 13.25
C ILE A 266 13.51 4.40 14.51
N PHE A 267 13.76 5.27 15.47
CA PHE A 267 14.39 4.92 16.73
C PHE A 267 13.35 4.94 17.85
N CYS A 268 13.06 3.78 18.44
CA CYS A 268 12.05 3.62 19.48
C CYS A 268 12.67 3.26 20.83
N LYS A 269 12.14 3.87 21.89
CA LYS A 269 12.48 3.55 23.28
C LYS A 269 11.24 3.09 24.03
N ALA A 270 11.37 1.93 24.68
CA ALA A 270 10.37 1.47 25.63
C ALA A 270 10.60 2.14 26.99
N GLN A 271 9.54 2.48 27.72
CA GLN A 271 9.64 3.17 29.02
C GLN A 271 10.59 2.47 30.01
N GLN A 272 10.57 1.14 30.04
CA GLN A 272 11.33 0.33 31.00
C GLN A 272 12.70 -0.12 30.50
N SER A 273 13.10 0.24 29.28
CA SER A 273 14.40 -0.16 28.74
C SER A 273 15.33 1.03 28.53
N GLN A 274 16.57 0.86 28.97
CA GLN A 274 17.64 1.81 28.70
C GLN A 274 18.10 1.77 27.24
N ASN A 275 17.85 0.65 26.54
CA ASN A 275 18.28 0.44 25.17
C ASN A 275 17.16 0.77 24.19
N GLY A 276 17.46 1.60 23.20
CA GLY A 276 16.57 1.83 22.07
C GLY A 276 16.68 0.73 21.01
N LEU A 277 15.68 0.66 20.15
CA LEU A 277 15.64 -0.19 18.98
C LEU A 277 15.52 0.67 17.74
N ASN A 278 16.14 0.24 16.65
CA ASN A 278 16.10 0.98 15.39
C ASN A 278 15.41 0.17 14.28
N TYR A 279 14.70 0.84 13.39
CA TYR A 279 14.14 0.27 12.18
C TYR A 279 14.48 1.15 10.99
N ILE A 280 15.02 0.58 9.92
CA ILE A 280 15.41 1.31 8.72
C ILE A 280 14.56 0.88 7.53
N ILE A 281 13.91 1.86 6.89
CA ILE A 281 13.14 1.70 5.66
C ILE A 281 13.89 2.40 4.54
N LYS A 282 14.20 1.65 3.47
CA LYS A 282 14.63 2.25 2.20
C LYS A 282 13.42 2.44 1.29
N ALA A 283 13.25 3.65 0.80
CA ALA A 283 12.11 4.04 -0.02
C ALA A 283 12.51 4.91 -1.22
N THR A 284 11.64 4.94 -2.22
CA THR A 284 11.68 5.85 -3.38
C THR A 284 10.31 6.49 -3.56
N SER A 285 10.23 7.62 -4.25
CA SER A 285 8.96 8.34 -4.43
C SER A 285 8.26 7.94 -5.73
N PHE A 286 6.92 8.00 -5.73
CA PHE A 286 6.14 7.98 -6.96
C PHE A 286 6.33 9.29 -7.73
N LYS A 287 6.43 9.19 -9.06
CA LYS A 287 6.23 10.34 -9.95
C LYS A 287 4.86 10.98 -9.76
N CYS A 288 4.78 12.27 -10.02
CA CYS A 288 3.52 12.99 -9.93
C CYS A 288 2.53 12.42 -10.96
N GLN A 289 1.35 12.05 -10.49
CA GLN A 289 0.29 11.46 -11.29
C GLN A 289 -0.66 12.55 -11.82
N LEU A 290 -1.69 12.14 -12.58
CA LEU A 290 -2.73 13.07 -13.00
C LEU A 290 -3.41 13.70 -11.78
N GLY A 291 -3.63 15.00 -11.88
CA GLY A 291 -4.12 15.85 -10.80
C GLY A 291 -3.09 16.27 -9.78
N GLU A 292 -1.82 15.97 -10.03
CA GLU A 292 -0.70 16.51 -9.29
C GLU A 292 0.20 17.34 -10.21
N PHE A 293 1.04 18.15 -9.59
CA PHE A 293 2.12 18.88 -10.24
C PHE A 293 3.38 18.86 -9.37
N TYR A 294 4.52 18.95 -10.04
CA TYR A 294 5.84 18.96 -9.46
C TYR A 294 6.22 20.36 -8.99
N ILE A 295 6.59 20.49 -7.71
CA ILE A 295 7.05 21.73 -7.11
C ILE A 295 7.97 21.40 -5.92
N GLU A 296 9.07 22.14 -5.77
CA GLU A 296 10.00 22.00 -4.63
C GLU A 296 10.42 20.54 -4.35
N GLU A 297 10.83 19.79 -5.38
CA GLU A 297 11.26 18.38 -5.24
C GLU A 297 10.17 17.43 -4.69
N GLY A 298 8.90 17.79 -4.87
CA GLY A 298 7.76 17.00 -4.43
C GLY A 298 6.56 17.11 -5.37
N CYS A 299 5.51 16.36 -5.04
CA CYS A 299 4.25 16.38 -5.77
C CYS A 299 3.16 17.02 -4.90
N GLN A 300 2.41 17.94 -5.48
CA GLN A 300 1.25 18.56 -4.83
C GLN A 300 -0.01 18.35 -5.66
N THR A 301 -1.14 18.12 -4.98
CA THR A 301 -2.43 17.92 -5.62
C THR A 301 -3.04 19.25 -6.07
N CYS A 302 -3.53 19.30 -7.31
CA CYS A 302 -4.32 20.41 -7.84
C CYS A 302 -5.67 20.52 -7.11
N LYS A 303 -6.00 21.74 -6.65
CA LYS A 303 -7.23 22.02 -5.90
C LYS A 303 -8.40 22.29 -6.86
N SER A 304 -9.15 21.24 -7.21
CA SER A 304 -10.27 21.35 -8.16
C SER A 304 -11.42 22.23 -7.67
N ASN A 305 -11.64 22.31 -6.35
CA ASN A 305 -12.59 23.25 -5.75
C ASN A 305 -12.23 24.73 -5.99
N GLN A 306 -10.97 25.02 -6.33
CA GLN A 306 -10.48 26.34 -6.73
C GLN A 306 -10.35 26.47 -8.25
N GLY A 307 -10.80 25.46 -9.02
CA GLY A 307 -10.70 25.45 -10.48
C GLY A 307 -9.32 25.03 -11.02
N PHE A 308 -8.48 24.36 -10.22
CA PHE A 308 -7.18 23.87 -10.68
C PHE A 308 -7.20 22.36 -10.97
N TYR A 309 -6.59 21.95 -12.08
CA TYR A 309 -6.49 20.54 -12.47
C TYR A 309 -5.16 20.25 -13.20
N SER A 310 -4.83 18.97 -13.37
CA SER A 310 -3.70 18.51 -14.19
C SER A 310 -4.08 17.19 -14.86
N VAL A 311 -4.03 17.14 -16.18
CA VAL A 311 -4.30 15.92 -16.97
C VAL A 311 -3.06 15.47 -17.76
N THR A 312 -1.90 16.07 -17.51
CA THR A 312 -0.64 15.69 -18.13
C THR A 312 0.29 15.12 -17.07
N TYR A 313 1.12 14.15 -17.44
CA TYR A 313 2.21 13.72 -16.58
C TYR A 313 3.31 14.78 -16.56
N ASP A 314 4.09 14.78 -15.48
CA ASP A 314 5.25 15.65 -15.29
C ASP A 314 4.91 17.15 -15.35
N ALA A 315 3.66 17.49 -15.04
CA ALA A 315 3.19 18.86 -14.94
C ALA A 315 3.97 19.60 -13.84
N ILE A 316 4.43 20.81 -14.14
CA ILE A 316 5.11 21.69 -13.16
C ILE A 316 4.17 22.76 -12.57
N LYS A 317 2.92 22.79 -13.03
CA LYS A 317 1.85 23.68 -12.58
C LYS A 317 0.50 23.06 -12.91
N CYS A 318 -0.54 23.43 -12.16
CA CYS A 318 -1.90 23.11 -12.53
C CYS A 318 -2.41 24.01 -13.67
N SER A 319 -3.26 23.47 -14.52
CA SER A 319 -4.07 24.21 -15.49
C SER A 319 -5.29 24.84 -14.79
N ILE A 320 -5.80 25.91 -15.40
CA ILE A 320 -6.92 26.71 -14.87
C ILE A 320 -8.20 26.31 -15.58
N PHE A 321 -9.28 26.14 -14.82
CA PHE A 321 -10.62 25.84 -15.32
C PHE A 321 -11.15 26.93 -16.25
N ASP A 322 -11.47 26.53 -17.48
CA ASP A 322 -12.09 27.39 -18.48
C ASP A 322 -13.60 27.10 -18.57
N LYS A 323 -14.41 28.04 -18.07
CA LYS A 323 -15.88 27.94 -18.08
C LYS A 323 -16.50 27.93 -19.48
N THR A 324 -15.76 28.32 -20.52
CA THR A 324 -16.27 28.27 -21.90
C THR A 324 -16.18 26.86 -22.46
N LYS A 325 -15.13 26.13 -22.11
CA LYS A 325 -14.85 24.79 -22.65
C LYS A 325 -15.32 23.66 -21.73
N PHE A 326 -15.33 23.90 -20.43
CA PHE A 326 -15.53 22.87 -19.42
C PHE A 326 -16.80 23.09 -18.61
N GLN A 327 -17.53 22.00 -18.40
CA GLN A 327 -18.68 21.98 -17.49
C GLN A 327 -18.21 21.84 -16.04
N ASN A 328 -17.19 21.01 -15.79
CA ASN A 328 -16.60 20.78 -14.47
C ASN A 328 -15.18 20.21 -14.61
N VAL A 329 -14.41 20.19 -13.52
CA VAL A 329 -13.11 19.51 -13.43
C VAL A 329 -12.98 18.77 -12.10
N THR A 330 -12.31 17.63 -12.12
CA THR A 330 -11.68 17.07 -10.92
C THR A 330 -10.20 17.48 -10.92
N SER A 331 -9.43 17.10 -9.90
CA SER A 331 -8.00 17.39 -9.92
C SER A 331 -7.33 16.79 -11.17
N ASN A 332 -7.81 15.64 -11.63
CA ASN A 332 -7.19 14.75 -12.60
C ASN A 332 -8.01 14.48 -13.88
N MET A 333 -9.19 15.07 -14.04
CA MET A 333 -10.07 14.86 -15.20
C MET A 333 -10.81 16.15 -15.57
N ILE A 334 -11.20 16.25 -16.84
CA ILE A 334 -11.94 17.37 -17.41
C ILE A 334 -13.32 16.85 -17.87
N ASN A 335 -14.38 17.57 -17.52
CA ASN A 335 -15.71 17.38 -18.06
C ASN A 335 -15.97 18.46 -19.12
N LEU A 336 -15.96 18.08 -20.38
CA LEU A 336 -16.14 19.01 -21.50
C LEU A 336 -17.59 19.48 -21.61
N GLN A 337 -17.79 20.73 -22.01
CA GLN A 337 -19.09 21.17 -22.50
C GLN A 337 -19.41 20.50 -23.84
N LYS A 338 -20.70 20.39 -24.14
CA LYS A 338 -21.18 20.00 -25.46
C LYS A 338 -20.62 20.97 -26.51
N GLY A 339 -20.26 20.46 -27.68
CA GLY A 339 -19.57 21.22 -28.71
C GLY A 339 -18.05 21.20 -28.62
N TYR A 340 -17.46 20.62 -27.56
CA TYR A 340 -16.00 20.48 -27.43
C TYR A 340 -15.55 19.03 -27.50
N TRP A 341 -14.35 18.83 -28.01
CA TRP A 341 -13.71 17.54 -28.17
C TRP A 341 -12.27 17.55 -27.63
N ARG A 342 -11.82 16.41 -27.11
CA ARG A 342 -10.42 16.19 -26.71
C ARG A 342 -9.93 14.81 -27.13
N PRO A 343 -8.66 14.66 -27.52
CA PRO A 343 -8.16 13.43 -28.12
C PRO A 343 -8.02 12.27 -27.13
N ASN A 344 -7.56 12.53 -25.91
CA ASN A 344 -7.30 11.48 -24.92
C ASN A 344 -7.26 12.04 -23.49
N TYR A 345 -7.18 11.16 -22.50
CA TYR A 345 -7.16 11.51 -21.08
C TYR A 345 -5.90 12.28 -20.63
N LEU A 346 -4.82 12.21 -21.41
CA LEU A 346 -3.52 12.79 -21.10
C LEU A 346 -3.30 14.17 -21.77
N SER A 347 -4.37 14.79 -22.27
CA SER A 347 -4.31 16.06 -23.00
C SER A 347 -5.30 17.06 -22.42
N ASP A 348 -4.79 18.27 -22.19
CA ASP A 348 -5.58 19.46 -21.89
C ASP A 348 -5.96 20.26 -23.16
N ALA A 349 -5.49 19.83 -24.33
CA ALA A 349 -5.86 20.41 -25.61
C ALA A 349 -7.30 20.04 -25.95
N THR A 350 -8.13 21.07 -26.09
CA THR A 350 -9.57 20.95 -26.27
C THR A 350 -10.00 21.89 -27.38
N GLU A 351 -10.68 21.33 -28.37
CA GLU A 351 -11.06 22.04 -29.59
C GLU A 351 -12.58 22.08 -29.72
N GLU A 352 -13.09 23.18 -30.27
CA GLU A 352 -14.51 23.33 -30.60
C GLU A 352 -14.82 22.58 -31.89
N CYS A 353 -15.96 21.89 -31.91
CA CYS A 353 -16.40 21.12 -33.07
C CYS A 353 -16.97 22.06 -34.12
N TYR A 354 -16.16 22.26 -35.16
CA TYR A 354 -16.31 23.33 -36.12
C TYR A 354 -17.53 23.18 -37.04
N LYS A 355 -17.75 21.99 -37.62
CA LYS A 355 -18.85 21.79 -38.59
C LYS A 355 -20.24 21.78 -37.93
N ASN A 356 -20.35 21.12 -36.79
CA ASN A 356 -21.59 21.03 -36.03
C ASN A 356 -21.25 20.70 -34.57
N THR A 357 -21.64 21.59 -33.67
CA THR A 357 -21.40 21.43 -32.22
C THR A 357 -22.14 20.22 -31.65
N GLU A 358 -23.22 19.76 -32.30
CA GLU A 358 -23.97 18.58 -31.90
C GLU A 358 -23.21 17.27 -32.10
N PHE A 359 -22.16 17.25 -32.94
CA PHE A 359 -21.35 16.06 -33.15
C PHE A 359 -20.52 15.69 -31.91
N CYS A 360 -20.25 16.67 -31.05
CA CYS A 360 -19.44 16.51 -29.86
C CYS A 360 -20.32 16.64 -28.63
N LEU A 361 -20.62 15.51 -28.00
CA LEU A 361 -21.48 15.43 -26.83
C LEU A 361 -20.81 16.02 -25.57
N GLY A 362 -19.48 16.16 -25.56
CA GLY A 362 -18.71 16.56 -24.39
C GLY A 362 -18.65 15.46 -23.34
N GLY A 363 -18.61 15.82 -22.06
CA GLY A 363 -18.57 14.87 -20.95
C GLY A 363 -17.16 14.58 -20.40
N TRP A 364 -17.07 13.58 -19.53
CA TRP A 364 -15.81 13.12 -18.91
C TRP A 364 -14.93 12.25 -19.81
N GLN A 365 -15.53 11.70 -20.87
CA GLN A 365 -14.88 10.76 -21.79
C GLN A 365 -14.00 11.50 -22.82
N VAL A 366 -13.36 10.77 -23.74
CA VAL A 366 -12.39 11.30 -24.71
C VAL A 366 -12.49 10.62 -26.07
N GLY A 367 -11.98 11.28 -27.11
CA GLY A 367 -11.94 10.72 -28.47
C GLY A 367 -13.33 10.36 -28.98
N ASP A 368 -13.46 9.21 -29.64
CA ASP A 368 -14.70 8.79 -30.31
C ASP A 368 -15.89 8.58 -29.36
N SER A 369 -15.60 8.34 -28.08
CA SER A 369 -16.63 8.15 -27.06
C SER A 369 -17.39 9.43 -26.69
N THR A 370 -16.86 10.61 -27.05
CA THR A 370 -17.58 11.89 -26.91
C THR A 370 -18.32 12.28 -28.19
N CYS A 371 -18.25 11.47 -29.24
CA CYS A 371 -18.95 11.76 -30.49
C CYS A 371 -20.41 11.33 -30.44
N SER A 372 -21.27 12.00 -31.20
CA SER A 372 -22.64 11.55 -31.46
C SER A 372 -22.65 10.20 -32.20
N GLN A 373 -23.81 9.56 -32.23
CA GLN A 373 -23.98 8.28 -32.94
C GLN A 373 -23.60 8.43 -34.42
N GLY A 374 -22.83 7.48 -34.93
CA GLY A 374 -22.35 7.46 -36.32
C GLY A 374 -21.19 8.39 -36.65
N HIS A 375 -20.69 9.15 -35.68
CA HIS A 375 -19.55 10.05 -35.81
C HIS A 375 -18.34 9.52 -35.01
N ILE A 376 -17.15 9.66 -35.59
CA ILE A 376 -15.85 9.26 -35.05
C ILE A 376 -14.74 10.25 -35.49
N GLY A 377 -13.54 10.05 -34.97
CA GLY A 377 -12.33 10.80 -35.36
C GLY A 377 -12.20 12.15 -34.65
N ALA A 378 -11.17 12.90 -35.04
CA ALA A 378 -10.94 14.24 -34.53
C ALA A 378 -12.15 15.13 -34.79
N LEU A 379 -12.61 15.84 -33.75
CA LEU A 379 -13.79 16.71 -33.78
C LEU A 379 -15.09 16.00 -34.21
N CYS A 380 -15.11 14.66 -34.18
CA CYS A 380 -16.28 13.86 -34.57
C CYS A 380 -16.76 14.11 -36.01
N GLU A 381 -15.85 14.47 -36.92
CA GLU A 381 -16.21 14.84 -38.29
C GLU A 381 -16.21 13.69 -39.30
N MET A 382 -15.79 12.49 -38.89
CA MET A 382 -15.75 11.30 -39.75
C MET A 382 -16.94 10.41 -39.45
N CYS A 383 -17.50 9.77 -40.48
CA CYS A 383 -18.57 8.79 -40.28
C CYS A 383 -18.00 7.43 -39.91
N ASP A 384 -18.71 6.72 -39.03
CA ASP A 384 -18.34 5.38 -38.59
C ASP A 384 -18.65 4.32 -39.67
N LEU A 385 -17.82 4.27 -40.71
CA LEU A 385 -17.96 3.33 -41.83
C LEU A 385 -17.76 1.87 -41.41
N TYR A 386 -17.03 1.62 -40.31
CA TYR A 386 -16.57 0.30 -39.91
C TYR A 386 -17.22 -0.20 -38.63
N ASN A 387 -18.24 0.50 -38.12
CA ASN A 387 -18.93 0.15 -36.88
C ASN A 387 -17.95 0.06 -35.68
N ILE A 388 -17.01 1.00 -35.59
CA ILE A 388 -16.02 1.11 -34.52
C ILE A 388 -16.71 1.32 -33.17
N LYS A 389 -17.82 2.08 -33.14
CA LYS A 389 -18.59 2.33 -31.91
C LYS A 389 -19.64 1.26 -31.60
N GLY A 390 -19.89 0.31 -32.50
CA GLY A 390 -20.86 -0.77 -32.30
C GLY A 390 -22.33 -0.38 -32.56
N GLU A 391 -22.58 0.79 -33.17
CA GLU A 391 -23.93 1.34 -33.42
C GLU A 391 -24.38 1.28 -34.89
N GLY A 392 -23.69 0.52 -35.72
CA GLY A 392 -23.94 0.34 -37.14
C GLY A 392 -22.92 1.03 -38.04
N GLN A 393 -23.09 0.86 -39.36
CA GLN A 393 -22.28 1.55 -40.36
C GLN A 393 -22.96 2.85 -40.79
N PHE A 394 -22.16 3.89 -40.94
CA PHE A 394 -22.63 5.22 -41.32
C PHE A 394 -21.82 5.77 -42.48
N PHE A 395 -22.50 6.37 -43.46
CA PHE A 395 -21.85 7.05 -44.58
C PHE A 395 -22.15 8.54 -44.56
N ARG A 396 -21.29 9.31 -45.22
CA ARG A 396 -21.43 10.76 -45.31
C ARG A 396 -22.43 11.12 -46.41
N ASN A 397 -23.51 11.82 -46.05
CA ASN A 397 -24.42 12.39 -47.02
C ASN A 397 -23.74 13.60 -47.71
N GLN A 398 -23.71 13.59 -49.04
CA GLN A 398 -23.03 14.63 -49.83
C GLN A 398 -23.70 16.01 -49.73
N GLN A 399 -25.00 16.08 -49.39
CA GLN A 399 -25.76 17.33 -49.36
C GLN A 399 -25.56 18.14 -48.07
N ASN A 400 -25.60 17.48 -46.91
CA ASN A 400 -25.52 18.13 -45.59
C ASN A 400 -24.27 17.75 -44.79
N GLN A 401 -23.41 16.89 -45.35
CA GLN A 401 -22.20 16.35 -44.71
C GLN A 401 -22.43 15.58 -43.41
N ASN A 402 -23.68 15.26 -43.05
CA ASN A 402 -24.01 14.47 -41.87
C ASN A 402 -23.79 12.98 -42.13
N CYS A 403 -23.56 12.23 -41.05
CA CYS A 403 -23.47 10.78 -41.10
C CYS A 403 -24.87 10.16 -41.01
N VAL A 404 -25.20 9.31 -41.97
CA VAL A 404 -26.50 8.63 -42.07
C VAL A 404 -26.27 7.11 -41.97
N SER A 405 -27.14 6.41 -41.23
CA SER A 405 -27.04 4.96 -41.07
C SER A 405 -27.30 4.24 -42.40
N CYS A 406 -26.44 3.27 -42.74
CA CYS A 406 -26.61 2.44 -43.93
C CYS A 406 -27.87 1.55 -43.87
N LEU A 407 -28.39 1.25 -42.67
CA LEU A 407 -29.52 0.33 -42.49
C LEU A 407 -30.89 1.02 -42.60
N ASN A 408 -30.96 2.34 -42.43
CA ASN A 408 -32.21 3.09 -42.55
C ASN A 408 -32.64 3.30 -44.01
N GLU A 409 -31.80 2.94 -44.98
CA GLU A 409 -32.22 2.76 -46.38
C GLU A 409 -32.59 1.30 -46.66
N GLU A 410 -33.66 0.80 -46.03
CA GLU A 410 -34.42 -0.35 -46.55
C GLU A 410 -34.89 -0.13 -48.02
N SER A 411 -34.69 1.07 -48.56
CA SER A 411 -34.93 1.45 -49.95
C SER A 411 -33.84 1.04 -50.95
N SER A 412 -32.65 0.54 -50.58
CA SER A 412 -31.55 0.40 -51.57
C SER A 412 -31.48 -0.94 -52.33
N ILE A 413 -32.23 -1.98 -51.92
CA ILE A 413 -32.37 -3.17 -52.78
C ILE A 413 -33.33 -2.88 -53.94
N LEU A 414 -34.32 -2.00 -53.76
CA LEU A 414 -35.34 -1.72 -54.79
C LEU A 414 -34.74 -1.15 -56.08
N PRO A 415 -33.85 -0.14 -56.06
CA PRO A 415 -33.17 0.36 -57.25
C PRO A 415 -32.31 -0.71 -57.93
N PHE A 416 -31.62 -1.56 -57.15
CA PHE A 416 -30.83 -2.66 -57.70
C PHE A 416 -31.73 -3.73 -58.34
N LEU A 417 -32.86 -4.09 -57.71
CA LEU A 417 -33.87 -4.98 -58.29
C LEU A 417 -34.54 -4.35 -59.51
N PHE A 418 -34.80 -3.04 -59.51
CA PHE A 418 -35.37 -2.32 -60.64
C PHE A 418 -34.40 -2.26 -61.82
N ALA A 419 -33.10 -2.03 -61.56
CA ALA A 419 -32.06 -2.06 -62.57
C ALA A 419 -31.89 -3.47 -63.16
N LEU A 420 -31.88 -4.51 -62.31
CA LEU A 420 -31.87 -5.91 -62.74
C LEU A 420 -33.13 -6.28 -63.54
N PHE A 421 -34.30 -5.74 -63.17
CA PHE A 421 -35.55 -5.94 -63.89
C PHE A 421 -35.56 -5.23 -65.24
N GLN A 422 -35.09 -3.97 -65.32
CA GLN A 422 -34.94 -3.24 -66.57
C GLN A 422 -33.95 -3.92 -67.51
N GLN A 423 -32.83 -4.45 -66.99
CA GLN A 423 -31.85 -5.18 -67.78
C GLN A 423 -32.42 -6.49 -68.34
N LYS A 424 -33.25 -7.20 -67.56
CA LYS A 424 -34.01 -8.36 -68.04
C LYS A 424 -35.03 -8.01 -69.12
N ILE A 425 -35.76 -6.90 -68.96
CA ILE A 425 -36.70 -6.43 -70.00
C ILE A 425 -35.95 -6.11 -71.30
N LEU A 426 -34.82 -5.41 -71.22
CA LEU A 426 -34.01 -5.06 -72.39
C LEU A 426 -33.53 -6.32 -73.13
N LEU A 427 -33.00 -7.31 -72.40
CA LEU A 427 -32.58 -8.61 -72.96
C LEU A 427 -33.75 -9.39 -73.57
N SER A 428 -34.94 -9.33 -72.97
CA SER A 428 -36.12 -10.01 -73.52
C SER A 428 -36.65 -9.33 -74.80
N LEU A 429 -36.53 -8.01 -74.91
CA LEU A 429 -36.88 -7.25 -76.13
C LEU A 429 -35.89 -7.52 -77.26
N GLU A 430 -34.59 -7.62 -76.98
CA GLU A 430 -33.59 -8.01 -77.99
C GLU A 430 -33.81 -9.43 -78.51
N LEU A 431 -34.16 -10.38 -77.64
CA LEU A 431 -34.51 -11.76 -78.04
C LEU A 431 -35.81 -11.83 -78.86
N TYR A 432 -36.79 -10.96 -78.60
CA TYR A 432 -38.04 -10.91 -79.36
C TYR A 432 -37.84 -10.34 -80.78
N TYR A 433 -36.90 -9.40 -80.97
CA TYR A 433 -36.58 -8.85 -82.29
C TYR A 433 -35.65 -9.74 -83.15
N GLN A 434 -35.06 -10.81 -82.58
CA GLN A 434 -34.18 -11.73 -83.31
C GLN A 434 -34.90 -12.92 -83.99
N PHE A 435 -36.23 -13.06 -83.85
CA PHE A 435 -37.00 -14.04 -84.61
C PHE A 435 -37.89 -13.36 -85.67
N PRO A 436 -37.39 -13.07 -86.88
CA PRO A 436 -38.26 -12.87 -88.02
C PRO A 436 -38.93 -14.21 -88.35
N TYR A 437 -40.26 -14.21 -88.32
CA TYR A 437 -41.08 -15.29 -88.88
C TYR A 437 -40.56 -15.67 -90.27
N HIS A 438 -40.01 -16.89 -90.38
CA HIS A 438 -39.85 -17.62 -91.62
C HIS A 438 -40.10 -19.11 -91.40
#